data_AF-A0A565CJ35-F1
#
_entry.id   AF-A0A565CJ35-F1
#
_cell.length_a   1.000
_cell.length_b   1.000
_cell.length_c   1.000
_cell.angle_alpha   90.00
_cell.angle_beta   90.00
_cell.angle_gamma   90.00
#
_symmetry.space_group_name_H-M   'P 1'
#
loop_
_entity.id
_entity.type
_entity.pdbx_description
1 polymer ?
#
loop_
_entity_poly.entity_id
_entity_poly.type
_entity_poly.pdbx_seq_one_letter_code
_entity_poly.pdbx_strand_id
1 'polypeptide(L)'
;MVERCEIYRREYFAAERSQQEQYVQDLKNEIAVMVKRIELLKTRCRKLMGQDLDSCSMEELKEITIQIEKSLTIVRSRKAKLNEDEIGKLKAEIARERERLNERSRLHEMFEEKPMWMQSRSLESEKSAPSSGLWKHEHFRCRN
;
A
#
# COMPACT_ATOMS: atom_id res chain seq x y z
N MET A 1 59.74 30.27 45.32
CA MET A 1 59.13 30.31 43.96
C MET A 1 58.34 29.04 43.65
N VAL A 2 58.83 27.86 44.04
CA VAL A 2 58.19 26.55 43.83
C VAL A 2 56.83 26.39 44.56
N GLU A 3 56.73 26.80 45.84
CA GLU A 3 55.49 26.67 46.63
C GLU A 3 54.27 27.38 46.01
N ARG A 4 54.46 28.57 45.42
CA ARG A 4 53.35 29.29 44.75
C ARG A 4 52.83 28.54 43.53
N CYS A 5 53.70 27.84 42.80
CA CYS A 5 53.28 27.03 41.66
C CYS A 5 52.50 25.79 42.12
N GLU A 6 52.79 25.23 43.29
CA GLU A 6 52.06 24.09 43.84
C GLU A 6 50.67 24.47 44.36
N ILE A 7 50.55 25.63 44.99
CA ILE A 7 49.25 26.19 45.42
C ILE A 7 48.36 26.43 44.20
N TYR A 8 48.87 27.14 43.18
CA TYR A 8 48.12 27.39 41.95
C TYR A 8 47.68 26.09 41.27
N ARG A 9 48.58 25.08 41.21
CA ARG A 9 48.26 23.77 40.66
C ARG A 9 47.13 23.08 41.43
N ARG A 10 47.14 23.11 42.76
CA ARG A 10 46.06 22.53 43.59
C ARG A 10 44.73 23.25 43.39
N GLU A 11 44.74 24.56 43.40
CA GLU A 11 43.52 25.38 43.27
C GLU A 11 42.88 25.19 41.88
N TYR A 12 43.70 25.17 40.82
CA TYR A 12 43.25 24.90 39.47
C TYR A 12 42.56 23.52 39.36
N PHE A 13 43.22 22.46 39.85
CA PHE A 13 42.63 21.12 39.82
C PHE A 13 41.39 20.99 40.73
N ALA A 14 41.34 21.72 41.85
CA ALA A 14 40.16 21.74 42.70
C ALA A 14 38.97 22.42 42.01
N ALA A 15 39.21 23.53 41.30
CA ALA A 15 38.19 24.22 40.51
C ALA A 15 37.70 23.36 39.33
N GLU A 16 38.62 22.70 38.61
CA GLU A 16 38.28 21.80 37.52
C GLU A 16 37.44 20.61 37.99
N ARG A 17 37.80 19.98 39.12
CA ARG A 17 36.97 18.92 39.73
C ARG A 17 35.60 19.41 40.16
N SER A 18 35.52 20.59 40.78
CA SER A 18 34.24 21.18 41.20
C SER A 18 33.33 21.45 39.99
N GLN A 19 33.89 21.98 38.91
CA GLN A 19 33.16 22.21 37.65
C GLN A 19 32.68 20.88 37.03
N GLN A 20 33.52 19.85 37.05
CA GLN A 20 33.15 18.52 36.55
C GLN A 20 32.05 17.88 37.41
N GLU A 21 32.15 17.98 38.73
CA GLU A 21 31.13 17.50 39.68
C GLU A 21 29.78 18.20 39.45
N GLN A 22 29.80 19.51 39.24
CA GLN A 22 28.60 20.30 38.96
C GLN A 22 27.97 19.91 37.62
N TYR A 23 28.78 19.74 36.57
CA TYR A 23 28.31 19.24 35.28
C TYR A 23 27.66 17.84 35.37
N VAL A 24 28.29 16.92 36.11
CA VAL A 24 27.71 15.59 36.36
C VAL A 24 26.39 15.69 37.13
N GLN A 25 26.29 16.61 38.09
CA GLN A 25 25.06 16.81 38.85
C GLN A 25 23.93 17.38 37.98
N ASP A 26 24.25 18.31 37.07
CA ASP A 26 23.28 18.86 36.12
C ASP A 26 22.76 17.78 35.16
N LEU A 27 23.65 16.93 34.64
CA LEU A 27 23.25 15.79 33.81
C LEU A 27 22.35 14.81 34.57
N LYS A 28 22.64 14.52 35.85
CA LYS A 28 21.77 13.67 36.67
C LYS A 28 20.38 14.29 36.84
N ASN A 29 20.32 15.61 37.04
CA ASN A 29 19.05 16.32 37.15
C ASN A 29 18.28 16.27 35.82
N GLU A 30 18.95 16.48 34.69
CA GLU A 30 18.35 16.39 33.36
C GLU A 30 17.80 14.99 33.09
N ILE A 31 18.59 13.94 33.38
CA ILE A 31 18.14 12.55 33.27
C ILE A 31 16.90 12.31 34.14
N ALA A 32 16.89 12.77 35.38
CA ALA A 32 15.74 12.61 36.28
C ALA A 32 14.48 13.30 35.72
N VAL A 33 14.61 14.48 35.12
CA VAL A 33 13.51 15.18 34.44
C VAL A 33 13.02 14.39 33.23
N MET A 34 13.93 13.87 32.40
CA MET A 34 13.58 13.06 31.24
C MET A 34 12.85 11.77 31.63
N VAL A 35 13.30 11.07 32.67
CA VAL A 35 12.64 9.86 33.18
C VAL A 35 11.20 10.17 33.60
N LYS A 36 10.99 11.22 34.39
CA LYS A 36 9.64 11.66 34.79
C LYS A 36 8.75 12.01 33.59
N ARG A 37 9.32 12.66 32.57
CA ARG A 37 8.62 12.98 31.31
C ARG A 37 8.17 11.72 30.59
N ILE A 38 9.04 10.72 30.48
CA ILE A 38 8.75 9.43 29.85
C ILE A 38 7.64 8.70 30.61
N GLU A 39 7.71 8.67 31.95
CA GLU A 39 6.69 8.04 32.80
C GLU A 39 5.32 8.70 32.63
N LEU A 40 5.27 10.03 32.61
CA LEU A 40 4.04 10.78 32.36
C LEU A 40 3.44 10.45 30.98
N LEU A 41 4.27 10.42 29.94
CA LEU A 41 3.83 10.05 28.59
C LEU A 41 3.30 8.62 28.53
N LYS A 42 4.02 7.66 29.13
CA LYS A 42 3.58 6.26 29.18
C LYS A 42 2.24 6.11 29.88
N THR A 43 2.07 6.76 31.03
CA THR A 43 0.80 6.75 31.78
C THR A 43 -0.33 7.37 30.96
N ARG A 44 -0.07 8.50 30.29
CA ARG A 44 -1.06 9.14 29.40
C ARG A 44 -1.45 8.22 28.23
N CYS A 45 -0.48 7.53 27.61
CA CYS A 45 -0.76 6.56 26.55
C CYS A 45 -1.62 5.40 27.06
N ARG A 46 -1.32 4.81 28.23
CA ARG A 46 -2.13 3.73 28.83
C ARG A 46 -3.57 4.19 29.08
N LYS A 47 -3.75 5.39 29.66
CA LYS A 47 -5.08 6.00 29.84
C LYS A 47 -5.85 6.18 28.54
N LEU A 48 -5.21 6.68 27.48
CA LEU A 48 -5.84 6.80 26.14
C LEU A 48 -6.18 5.44 25.51
N MET A 49 -5.50 4.37 25.90
CA MET A 49 -5.82 2.99 25.50
C MET A 49 -6.88 2.33 26.39
N GLY A 50 -7.48 3.07 27.33
CA GLY A 50 -8.49 2.55 28.25
C GLY A 50 -7.94 1.75 29.43
N GLN A 51 -6.65 1.89 29.73
CA GLN A 51 -5.98 1.23 30.87
C GLN A 51 -5.80 2.22 32.04
N ASP A 52 -5.62 1.71 33.26
CA ASP A 52 -5.34 2.49 34.49
C ASP A 52 -6.36 3.63 34.78
N LEU A 53 -7.61 3.45 34.35
CA LEU A 53 -8.66 4.48 34.44
C LEU A 53 -9.19 4.69 35.87
N ASP A 54 -8.98 3.75 36.78
CA ASP A 54 -9.42 3.82 38.18
C ASP A 54 -8.83 5.03 38.92
N SER A 55 -7.68 5.53 38.43
CA SER A 55 -6.98 6.71 38.95
C SER A 55 -7.44 8.03 38.32
N CYS A 56 -8.32 7.99 37.30
CA CYS A 56 -8.74 9.18 36.57
C CYS A 56 -9.91 9.88 37.24
N SER A 57 -9.87 11.21 37.26
CA SER A 57 -11.06 12.00 37.61
C SER A 57 -12.12 11.94 36.52
N MET A 58 -13.34 12.35 36.86
CA MET A 58 -14.44 12.46 35.89
C MET A 58 -14.08 13.41 34.73
N GLU A 59 -13.42 14.53 35.03
CA GLU A 59 -12.99 15.50 34.03
C GLU A 59 -11.90 14.94 33.12
N GLU A 60 -10.94 14.18 33.67
CA GLU A 60 -9.92 13.49 32.87
C GLU A 60 -10.54 12.44 31.93
N LEU A 61 -11.52 11.66 32.41
CA LEU A 61 -12.23 10.67 31.59
C LEU A 61 -13.01 11.33 30.45
N LYS A 62 -13.66 12.47 30.71
CA LYS A 62 -14.35 13.26 29.67
C LYS A 62 -13.36 13.73 28.60
N GLU A 63 -12.22 14.28 29.00
CA GLU A 63 -11.20 14.75 28.04
C GLU A 63 -10.64 13.59 27.20
N ILE A 64 -10.36 12.44 27.83
CA ILE A 64 -9.93 11.22 27.12
C ILE A 64 -10.97 10.81 26.07
N THR A 65 -12.25 10.78 26.45
CA THR A 65 -13.35 10.42 25.54
C THR A 65 -13.39 11.36 24.34
N ILE A 66 -13.36 12.68 24.58
CA ILE A 66 -13.36 13.69 23.52
C ILE A 66 -12.16 13.53 22.57
N GLN A 67 -10.96 13.27 23.10
CA GLN A 67 -9.77 13.07 22.27
C GLN A 67 -9.86 11.81 21.40
N ILE A 68 -10.38 10.72 21.96
CA ILE A 68 -10.57 9.47 21.21
C ILE A 68 -11.64 9.66 20.13
N GLU A 69 -12.78 10.27 20.44
CA GLU A 69 -13.84 10.51 19.46
C GLU A 69 -13.37 11.38 18.28
N LYS A 70 -12.67 12.48 18.58
CA LYS A 70 -12.09 13.36 17.56
C LYS A 70 -11.10 12.62 16.65
N SER A 71 -10.13 11.93 17.25
CA SER A 71 -9.11 11.21 16.48
C SER A 71 -9.71 10.07 15.65
N LEU A 72 -10.66 9.33 16.22
CA LEU A 72 -11.36 8.24 15.54
C LEU A 72 -12.19 8.73 14.36
N THR A 73 -12.86 9.88 14.50
CA THR A 73 -13.60 10.53 13.41
C THR A 73 -12.66 10.87 12.24
N ILE A 74 -11.49 11.44 12.53
CA ILE A 74 -10.48 11.76 11.51
C ILE A 74 -9.96 10.49 10.83
N VAL A 75 -9.61 9.45 11.59
CA VAL A 75 -9.11 8.18 11.04
C VAL A 75 -10.16 7.51 10.16
N ARG A 76 -11.41 7.43 10.62
CA ARG A 76 -12.52 6.85 9.85
C ARG A 76 -12.80 7.62 8.56
N SER A 77 -12.82 8.95 8.62
CA SER A 77 -13.01 9.81 7.45
C SER A 77 -11.91 9.58 6.39
N ARG A 78 -10.64 9.54 6.82
CA ARG A 78 -9.52 9.26 5.92
C ARG A 78 -9.62 7.86 5.29
N LYS A 79 -9.94 6.85 6.09
CA LYS A 79 -10.10 5.47 5.60
C LYS A 79 -11.27 5.36 4.61
N ALA A 80 -12.39 6.02 4.89
CA ALA A 80 -13.53 6.05 3.97
C ALA A 80 -13.15 6.66 2.62
N LYS A 81 -12.43 7.79 2.63
CA LYS A 81 -11.96 8.44 1.41
C LYS A 81 -11.02 7.53 0.60
N LEU A 82 -10.05 6.89 1.25
CA LEU A 82 -9.14 5.95 0.57
C LEU A 82 -9.90 4.79 -0.09
N ASN A 83 -10.89 4.22 0.62
CA ASN A 83 -11.71 3.15 0.08
C ASN A 83 -12.57 3.63 -1.11
N GLU A 84 -13.11 4.85 -1.04
CA GLU A 84 -13.87 5.45 -2.14
C GLU A 84 -13.00 5.63 -3.39
N ASP A 85 -11.76 6.11 -3.21
CA ASP A 85 -10.78 6.24 -4.30
C ASP A 85 -10.43 4.87 -4.93
N GLU A 86 -10.25 3.83 -4.11
CA GLU A 86 -10.01 2.46 -4.58
C GLU A 86 -11.21 1.88 -5.35
N ILE A 87 -12.42 2.05 -4.83
CA ILE A 87 -13.65 1.66 -5.52
C ILE A 87 -13.78 2.39 -6.87
N GLY A 88 -13.44 3.69 -6.91
CA GLY A 88 -13.42 4.48 -8.13
C GLY A 88 -12.48 3.91 -9.18
N LYS A 89 -11.24 3.56 -8.78
CA LYS A 89 -10.24 2.94 -9.67
C LYS A 89 -10.74 1.60 -10.23
N LEU A 90 -11.27 0.73 -9.37
CA LEU A 90 -11.79 -0.58 -9.79
C LEU A 90 -12.97 -0.44 -10.76
N LYS A 91 -13.89 0.50 -10.51
CA LYS A 91 -15.00 0.78 -11.43
C LYS A 91 -14.50 1.23 -12.81
N ALA A 92 -13.48 2.10 -12.85
CA ALA A 92 -12.89 2.56 -14.10
C ALA A 92 -12.17 1.43 -14.86
N GLU A 93 -11.52 0.50 -14.14
CA GLU A 93 -10.92 -0.70 -14.74
C GLU A 93 -11.96 -1.66 -15.32
N ILE A 94 -13.05 -1.94 -14.58
CA ILE A 94 -14.16 -2.75 -15.07
C ILE A 94 -14.78 -2.12 -16.33
N ALA A 95 -14.97 -0.80 -16.36
CA ALA A 95 -15.50 -0.11 -17.53
C ALA A 95 -14.58 -0.25 -18.75
N ARG A 96 -13.26 -0.10 -18.56
CA ARG A 96 -12.27 -0.31 -19.63
C ARG A 96 -12.27 -1.74 -20.15
N GLU A 97 -12.32 -2.73 -19.27
CA GLU A 97 -12.35 -4.13 -19.71
C GLU A 97 -13.64 -4.45 -20.47
N ARG A 98 -14.80 -3.93 -20.04
CA ARG A 98 -16.07 -4.07 -20.78
C ARG A 98 -15.96 -3.52 -22.20
N GLU A 99 -15.39 -2.34 -22.36
CA GLU A 99 -15.17 -1.75 -23.69
C GLU A 99 -14.27 -2.63 -24.56
N ARG A 100 -13.18 -3.17 -23.97
CA ARG A 100 -12.27 -4.08 -24.66
C ARG A 100 -12.95 -5.39 -25.08
N LEU A 101 -13.84 -5.92 -24.24
CA LEU A 101 -14.65 -7.10 -24.56
C LEU A 101 -15.63 -6.81 -25.70
N ASN A 102 -16.30 -5.66 -25.67
CA ASN A 102 -17.22 -5.24 -26.73
C ASN A 102 -16.51 -5.11 -28.08
N GLU A 103 -15.34 -4.46 -28.11
CA GLU A 103 -14.55 -4.34 -29.34
C GLU A 103 -14.10 -5.71 -29.85
N ARG A 104 -13.67 -6.61 -28.95
CA ARG A 104 -13.32 -7.98 -29.35
C ARG A 104 -14.50 -8.72 -29.96
N SER A 105 -15.70 -8.59 -29.38
CA SER A 105 -16.92 -9.19 -29.93
C SER A 105 -17.26 -8.61 -31.31
N ARG A 106 -17.20 -7.28 -31.47
CA ARG A 106 -17.43 -6.61 -32.74
C ARG A 106 -16.46 -7.07 -33.83
N LEU A 107 -15.17 -7.17 -33.50
CA LEU A 107 -14.16 -7.69 -34.43
C LEU A 107 -14.47 -9.15 -34.80
N HIS A 108 -14.83 -9.99 -33.84
CA HIS A 108 -15.19 -11.38 -34.11
C HIS A 108 -16.38 -11.50 -35.06
N GLU A 109 -17.45 -10.73 -34.84
CA GLU A 109 -18.61 -10.67 -35.74
C GLU A 109 -18.19 -10.28 -37.17
N MET A 110 -17.32 -9.27 -37.33
CA MET A 110 -16.80 -8.88 -38.64
C MET A 110 -15.96 -9.97 -39.35
N PHE A 111 -15.32 -10.87 -38.60
CA PHE A 111 -14.51 -11.95 -39.17
C PHE A 111 -15.28 -13.27 -39.34
N GLU A 112 -16.32 -13.52 -38.54
CA GLU A 112 -17.27 -14.63 -38.72
C GLU A 112 -18.19 -14.41 -39.92
N GLU A 113 -18.55 -13.15 -40.21
CA GLU A 113 -19.07 -12.76 -41.52
C GLU A 113 -17.95 -12.94 -42.56
N LYS A 114 -17.88 -14.15 -43.12
CA LYS A 114 -16.88 -14.56 -44.12
C LYS A 114 -16.65 -13.43 -45.13
N PRO A 115 -15.42 -12.87 -45.24
CA PRO A 115 -15.18 -11.69 -46.06
C PRO A 115 -15.62 -11.95 -47.50
N MET A 116 -16.32 -10.99 -48.11
CA MET A 116 -16.88 -11.11 -49.47
C MET A 116 -15.82 -11.54 -50.51
N TRP A 117 -14.55 -11.16 -50.31
CA TRP A 117 -13.42 -11.55 -51.15
C TRP A 117 -12.96 -13.02 -50.98
N MET A 118 -13.34 -13.69 -49.90
CA MET A 118 -13.11 -15.14 -49.71
C MET A 118 -14.16 -16.02 -50.40
N GLN A 119 -15.28 -15.46 -50.86
CA GLN A 119 -16.30 -16.22 -51.63
C GLN A 119 -15.91 -16.38 -53.11
N SER A 120 -15.12 -15.45 -53.65
CA SER A 120 -14.73 -15.47 -55.07
C SER A 120 -13.80 -16.63 -55.46
N ARG A 121 -13.10 -17.25 -54.51
CA ARG A 121 -12.15 -18.36 -54.81
C ARG A 121 -12.81 -19.74 -54.90
N SER A 122 -14.07 -19.89 -54.47
CA SER A 122 -14.80 -21.17 -54.61
C SER A 122 -15.52 -21.33 -55.95
N LEU A 123 -15.81 -20.24 -56.68
CA LEU A 123 -16.54 -20.28 -57.96
C LEU A 123 -15.64 -20.44 -59.20
N GLU A 124 -14.31 -20.36 -59.05
CA GLU A 124 -13.38 -20.49 -60.18
C GLU A 124 -12.82 -21.92 -60.38
N SER A 125 -13.06 -22.87 -59.45
CA SER A 125 -12.56 -24.25 -59.58
C SER A 125 -13.41 -25.17 -60.47
N GLU A 126 -14.58 -24.73 -60.95
CA GLU A 126 -15.41 -25.52 -61.89
C GLU A 126 -15.07 -25.28 -63.38
N LYS A 127 -14.13 -24.38 -63.70
CA LYS A 127 -13.70 -24.12 -65.09
C LYS A 127 -12.30 -24.64 -65.37
N SER A 128 -12.04 -25.93 -65.14
CA SER A 128 -10.87 -26.62 -65.70
C SER A 128 -11.06 -28.15 -65.67
N ALA A 129 -11.94 -28.68 -66.50
CA ALA A 129 -11.85 -30.06 -66.95
C ALA A 129 -11.64 -30.07 -68.48
N PRO A 130 -10.46 -30.47 -68.99
CA PRO A 130 -10.32 -30.80 -70.39
C PRO A 130 -11.11 -32.08 -70.68
N SER A 131 -12.10 -31.95 -71.56
CA SER A 131 -12.76 -33.06 -72.22
C SER A 131 -11.72 -33.96 -72.90
N SER A 132 -11.49 -35.16 -72.36
CA SER A 132 -10.93 -36.26 -73.13
C SER A 132 -11.25 -37.62 -72.49
N GLY A 133 -11.87 -38.49 -73.29
CA GLY A 133 -11.72 -39.94 -73.15
C GLY A 133 -12.74 -40.69 -72.31
N LEU A 134 -13.75 -41.25 -72.98
CA LEU A 134 -14.41 -42.49 -72.58
C LEU A 134 -13.37 -43.56 -72.19
N TRP A 135 -13.46 -44.07 -70.96
CA TRP A 135 -13.19 -45.48 -70.68
C TRP A 135 -14.21 -45.98 -69.66
N LYS A 136 -15.15 -46.76 -70.17
CA LYS A 136 -16.04 -47.59 -69.36
C LYS A 136 -15.16 -48.67 -68.73
N HIS A 137 -15.25 -48.85 -67.41
CA HIS A 137 -14.86 -50.12 -66.80
C HIS A 137 -15.91 -50.57 -65.79
N GLU A 138 -16.30 -51.81 -66.01
CA GLU A 138 -17.38 -52.53 -65.37
C GLU A 138 -17.17 -52.74 -63.87
N HIS A 139 -18.32 -52.91 -63.20
CA HIS A 139 -18.54 -53.76 -62.04
C HIS A 139 -17.33 -54.60 -61.58
N PHE A 140 -16.90 -54.39 -60.33
CA PHE A 140 -16.56 -55.53 -59.48
C PHE A 140 -17.10 -55.38 -58.06
N ARG A 141 -17.58 -56.52 -57.59
CA ARG A 141 -18.53 -56.78 -56.52
C ARG A 141 -17.79 -56.88 -55.18
N CYS A 142 -18.27 -56.23 -54.12
CA CYS A 142 -17.84 -56.53 -52.75
C CYS A 142 -18.10 -58.01 -52.41
N ARG A 143 -17.09 -58.68 -51.85
CA ARG A 143 -17.24 -59.87 -51.00
C ARG A 143 -16.22 -59.78 -49.86
N ASN A 144 -16.76 -59.89 -48.64
CA ASN A 144 -16.20 -60.24 -47.32
C ASN A 144 -14.74 -59.94 -47.02
#